data_AF-A0AA46A7H7-F1
#
_entry.id   AF-A0AA46A7H7-F1
#
_cell.length_a   1.000
_cell.length_b   1.000
_cell.length_c   1.000
_cell.angle_alpha   90.00
_cell.angle_beta   90.00
_cell.angle_gamma   90.00
#
_symmetry.space_group_name_H-M   'P 1'
#
loop_
_entity.id
_entity.type
_entity.pdbx_description
1 polymer ?
#
loop_
_entity_poly.entity_id
_entity_poly.type
_entity_poly.pdbx_seq_one_letter_code
_entity_poly.pdbx_strand_id
1 'polypeptide(L)'
;MDDVSIIGLDLAKNVFQAHGAGSDGSVVFRRKLSCALPPVVTEETNVARLTGGITFVGYLVAFALPLLGGLLSDAVDGVGAVFIPTAVLALALASFGHRGDRYQDRIFHGRDDV
;
A
#
# COMPACT_ATOMS: atom_id res chain seq x y z
N MET A 1 -15.51 -38.77 -5.86
CA MET A 1 -14.80 -37.51 -5.62
C MET A 1 -14.59 -36.92 -6.99
N ASP A 2 -15.25 -35.79 -7.29
CA ASP A 2 -15.07 -35.14 -8.59
C ASP A 2 -13.73 -34.41 -8.55
N ASP A 3 -12.70 -35.06 -9.07
CA ASP A 3 -11.36 -34.49 -9.14
C ASP A 3 -11.37 -33.29 -10.09
N VAL A 4 -10.99 -32.14 -9.56
CA VAL A 4 -10.81 -30.92 -10.35
C VAL A 4 -9.51 -31.06 -11.12
N SER A 5 -9.59 -31.12 -12.44
CA SER A 5 -8.43 -31.24 -13.33
C SER A 5 -7.83 -29.87 -13.67
N ILE A 6 -8.68 -28.84 -13.76
CA ILE A 6 -8.30 -27.48 -14.17
C ILE A 6 -8.98 -26.47 -13.27
N ILE A 7 -8.23 -25.44 -12.86
CA ILE A 7 -8.76 -24.26 -12.16
C ILE A 7 -8.49 -23.03 -13.02
N GLY A 8 -9.57 -22.34 -13.41
CA GLY A 8 -9.51 -21.05 -14.10
C GLY A 8 -9.90 -19.90 -13.17
N LEU A 9 -9.30 -18.73 -13.42
CA LEU A 9 -9.60 -17.49 -12.71
C LEU A 9 -10.12 -16.45 -13.70
N ASP A 10 -11.41 -16.14 -13.60
CA ASP A 10 -12.06 -15.09 -14.39
C ASP A 10 -11.86 -13.74 -13.70
N LEU A 11 -11.26 -12.80 -14.45
CA LEU A 11 -11.05 -11.41 -14.03
C LEU A 11 -12.01 -10.50 -14.80
N ALA A 12 -13.08 -10.05 -14.15
CA ALA A 12 -13.94 -8.97 -14.64
C ALA A 12 -13.71 -7.70 -13.80
N LYS A 13 -14.12 -6.53 -14.31
CA LYS A 13 -13.76 -5.19 -13.76
C LYS A 13 -13.82 -5.10 -12.22
N ASN A 14 -14.80 -5.73 -11.56
CA ASN A 14 -14.96 -5.75 -10.10
C ASN A 14 -15.28 -7.15 -9.54
N VAL A 15 -15.07 -8.22 -10.32
CA VAL A 15 -15.46 -9.58 -9.92
C VAL A 15 -14.31 -10.53 -10.24
N PHE A 16 -13.83 -11.18 -9.19
CA PHE A 16 -12.93 -12.32 -9.27
C PHE A 16 -13.78 -13.57 -9.14
N GLN A 17 -13.64 -14.51 -10.06
CA GLN A 17 -14.38 -15.77 -10.01
C GLN A 17 -13.45 -16.94 -10.30
N ALA A 18 -13.37 -17.88 -9.38
CA ALA A 18 -12.66 -19.13 -9.61
C ALA A 18 -13.65 -20.16 -10.16
N HIS A 19 -13.28 -20.87 -11.22
CA HIS A 19 -14.04 -22.00 -11.72
C HIS A 19 -13.15 -23.24 -11.81
N GLY A 20 -13.68 -24.38 -11.38
CA GLY A 20 -13.03 -25.68 -11.52
C GLY A 20 -13.72 -26.51 -12.59
N ALA A 21 -12.94 -27.20 -13.41
CA ALA A 21 -13.43 -28.17 -14.38
C ALA A 21 -12.85 -29.56 -14.12
N GLY A 22 -13.64 -30.60 -14.35
CA GLY A 22 -13.24 -32.00 -14.28
C GLY A 22 -12.43 -32.41 -15.51
N SER A 23 -11.87 -33.62 -15.53
CA SER A 23 -11.09 -34.13 -16.67
C SER A 23 -11.91 -34.28 -17.97
N ASP A 24 -13.23 -34.35 -17.85
CA ASP A 24 -14.20 -34.38 -18.96
C ASP A 24 -14.64 -32.97 -19.41
N GLY A 25 -14.09 -31.91 -18.80
CA GLY A 25 -14.46 -30.52 -19.07
C GLY A 25 -15.75 -30.07 -18.39
N SER A 26 -16.41 -30.92 -17.60
CA SER A 26 -17.59 -30.54 -16.82
C SER A 26 -17.23 -29.51 -15.75
N VAL A 27 -18.13 -28.56 -15.49
CA VAL A 27 -17.92 -27.54 -14.44
C VAL A 27 -18.21 -28.17 -13.08
N VAL A 28 -17.17 -28.30 -12.25
CA VAL A 28 -17.25 -28.87 -10.90
C VAL A 28 -17.63 -27.79 -9.89
N PHE A 29 -17.10 -26.57 -10.03
CA PHE A 29 -17.50 -25.45 -9.19
C PHE A 29 -17.31 -24.11 -9.89
N ARG A 30 -18.06 -23.11 -9.42
CA ARG A 30 -17.90 -21.70 -9.79
C ARG A 30 -18.12 -20.84 -8.54
N ARG A 31 -17.06 -20.23 -8.02
CA ARG A 31 -17.09 -19.46 -6.77
C ARG A 31 -16.62 -18.03 -6.98
N LYS A 32 -17.47 -17.07 -6.60
CA LYS A 32 -17.10 -15.66 -6.57
C LYS A 32 -16.13 -15.43 -5.41
N LEU A 33 -14.97 -14.89 -5.69
CA LEU A 33 -13.98 -14.52 -4.68
C LEU A 33 -14.26 -13.07 -4.26
N SER A 34 -14.54 -12.86 -2.98
CA SER A 34 -14.57 -11.53 -2.39
C SER A 34 -13.13 -11.12 -2.10
N CYS A 35 -12.53 -10.31 -2.97
CA CYS A 35 -11.27 -9.65 -2.66
C CYS A 35 -11.54 -8.60 -1.57
N ALA A 36 -11.06 -8.83 -0.35
CA ALA A 36 -11.09 -7.84 0.71
C ALA A 36 -9.98 -6.81 0.44
N LEU A 37 -10.18 -5.95 -0.55
CA LEU A 37 -9.37 -4.75 -0.68
C LEU A 37 -9.63 -3.89 0.56
N PRO A 38 -8.60 -3.26 1.15
CA PRO A 38 -8.81 -2.34 2.25
C PRO A 38 -9.82 -1.27 1.82
N PRO A 39 -10.72 -0.81 2.70
CA PRO A 39 -11.85 0.07 2.36
C PRO A 39 -11.46 1.36 1.61
N VAL A 40 -10.20 1.77 1.72
CA VAL A 40 -9.62 2.92 1.02
C VAL A 40 -9.47 2.70 -0.51
N VAL A 41 -9.52 1.45 -0.99
CA VAL A 41 -9.33 1.09 -2.42
C VAL A 41 -10.62 0.56 -3.06
N THR A 42 -11.69 0.39 -2.28
CA THR A 42 -12.96 -0.17 -2.79
C THR A 42 -13.83 0.84 -3.55
N GLU A 43 -13.55 2.14 -3.39
CA GLU A 43 -14.26 3.22 -4.07
C GLU A 43 -13.32 3.90 -5.07
N GLU A 44 -13.74 4.02 -6.34
CA GLU A 44 -12.92 4.59 -7.43
C GLU A 44 -12.42 6.01 -7.11
N THR A 45 -13.25 6.80 -6.44
CA THR A 45 -12.93 8.15 -5.97
C THR A 45 -11.81 8.17 -4.91
N ASN A 46 -11.74 7.15 -4.05
CA ASN A 46 -10.71 7.06 -3.01
C ASN A 46 -9.36 6.66 -3.60
N VAL A 47 -9.34 5.85 -4.66
CA VAL A 47 -8.09 5.51 -5.39
C VAL A 47 -7.50 6.76 -6.06
N ALA A 48 -8.34 7.58 -6.70
CA ALA A 48 -7.90 8.82 -7.32
C ALA A 48 -7.35 9.82 -6.28
N ARG A 49 -8.04 9.97 -5.14
CA ARG A 49 -7.59 10.85 -4.04
C ARG A 49 -6.30 10.36 -3.40
N LEU A 50 -6.16 9.05 -3.19
CA LEU A 50 -4.96 8.44 -2.63
C LEU A 50 -3.76 8.59 -3.58
N THR A 51 -3.96 8.25 -4.86
CA THR A 51 -2.93 8.42 -5.90
C THR A 51 -2.51 9.87 -6.03
N GLY A 52 -3.47 10.79 -6.05
CA GLY A 52 -3.21 12.23 -6.08
C GLY A 52 -2.43 12.70 -4.85
N GLY A 53 -2.82 12.24 -3.65
CA GLY A 53 -2.13 12.56 -2.40
C GLY A 53 -0.69 12.07 -2.37
N ILE A 54 -0.44 10.80 -2.72
CA ILE A 54 0.90 10.22 -2.75
C ILE A 54 1.78 10.94 -3.78
N THR A 55 1.23 11.21 -4.97
CA THR A 55 1.94 11.92 -6.04
C THR A 55 2.31 13.33 -5.60
N PHE A 56 1.35 14.07 -5.04
CA PHE A 56 1.56 15.43 -4.56
C PHE A 56 2.63 15.50 -3.46
N VAL A 57 2.52 14.65 -2.44
CA VAL A 57 3.49 14.60 -1.33
C VAL A 57 4.87 14.20 -1.83
N GLY A 58 4.95 13.18 -2.69
CA GLY A 58 6.21 12.71 -3.27
C GLY A 58 6.94 13.80 -4.05
N TYR A 59 6.23 14.50 -4.95
CA TYR A 59 6.80 15.61 -5.71
C TYR A 59 7.19 16.79 -4.82
N LEU A 60 6.36 17.15 -3.84
CA LEU A 60 6.67 18.23 -2.91
C LEU A 60 7.99 17.95 -2.18
N VAL A 61 8.16 16.73 -1.63
CA VAL A 61 9.40 16.33 -0.96
C VAL A 61 10.59 16.32 -1.92
N ALA A 62 10.41 15.78 -3.14
CA ALA A 62 11.46 15.68 -4.14
C ALA A 62 12.00 17.05 -4.61
N PHE A 63 11.18 18.10 -4.60
CA PHE A 63 11.60 19.46 -4.94
C PHE A 63 12.00 20.30 -3.72
N ALA A 64 11.28 20.19 -2.62
CA ALA A 64 11.53 21.02 -1.43
C ALA A 64 12.87 20.67 -0.76
N LEU A 65 13.21 19.37 -0.62
CA LEU A 65 14.45 18.99 0.06
C LEU A 65 15.71 19.47 -0.68
N PRO A 66 15.86 19.30 -2.01
CA PRO A 66 17.02 19.81 -2.71
C PRO A 66 17.11 21.34 -2.68
N LEU A 67 15.98 22.05 -2.79
CA LEU A 67 15.96 23.51 -2.72
C LEU A 67 16.39 24.02 -1.34
N LEU A 68 15.85 23.44 -0.26
CA LEU A 68 16.25 23.78 1.10
C LEU A 68 17.71 23.40 1.38
N GLY A 69 18.17 22.26 0.85
CA GLY A 69 19.54 21.80 0.98
C GLY A 69 20.52 22.74 0.29
N GLY A 70 20.24 23.14 -0.95
CA GLY A 70 21.02 24.13 -1.68
C GLY A 70 21.06 25.48 -0.96
N LEU A 71 19.89 26.00 -0.54
CA LEU A 71 19.81 27.25 0.19
C LEU A 71 20.62 27.23 1.50
N LEU A 72 20.55 26.12 2.24
CA LEU A 72 21.32 25.95 3.47
C LEU A 72 22.82 25.83 3.19
N SER A 73 23.20 25.10 2.14
CA SER A 73 24.59 24.96 1.69
C SER A 73 25.22 26.30 1.34
N ASP A 74 24.49 27.16 0.64
CA ASP A 74 24.94 28.51 0.28
C ASP A 74 25.08 29.40 1.53
N ALA A 75 24.19 29.23 2.52
CA ALA A 75 24.20 30.02 3.74
C ALA A 75 25.37 29.69 4.70
N VAL A 76 25.86 28.45 4.66
CA VAL A 76 26.93 27.97 5.57
C VAL A 76 28.27 27.72 4.86
N ASP A 77 28.35 28.07 3.56
CA ASP A 77 29.51 27.85 2.68
C ASP A 77 30.06 26.41 2.77
N GLY A 78 29.14 25.43 2.70
CA GLY A 78 29.47 24.03 2.99
C GLY A 78 28.62 23.03 2.22
N VAL A 79 29.24 22.34 1.25
CA VAL A 79 28.59 21.36 0.36
C VAL A 79 27.89 20.22 1.11
N GLY A 80 28.39 19.86 2.30
CA GLY A 80 27.77 18.82 3.13
C GLY A 80 26.38 19.19 3.66
N ALA A 81 26.06 20.49 3.76
CA ALA A 81 24.79 20.94 4.31
C ALA A 81 23.58 20.65 3.40
N VAL A 82 23.82 20.34 2.11
CA VAL A 82 22.78 19.91 1.16
C VAL A 82 21.99 18.70 1.68
N PHE A 83 22.62 17.83 2.46
CA PHE A 83 21.99 16.60 2.97
C PHE A 83 21.25 16.79 4.31
N ILE A 84 21.39 17.94 4.97
CA ILE A 84 20.82 18.17 6.31
C ILE A 84 19.28 18.09 6.28
N PRO A 85 18.54 18.76 5.36
CA PRO A 85 17.08 18.66 5.33
C PRO A 85 16.59 17.22 5.13
N THR A 86 17.28 16.45 4.28
CA THR A 86 16.97 15.04 4.05
C THR A 86 17.22 14.18 5.29
N ALA A 87 18.33 14.38 5.99
CA ALA A 87 18.65 13.68 7.23
C ALA A 87 17.62 13.97 8.33
N VAL A 88 17.22 15.24 8.49
CA VAL A 88 16.18 15.65 9.44
C VAL A 88 14.84 14.98 9.14
N LEU A 89 14.42 14.97 7.86
CA LEU A 89 13.18 14.31 7.46
C LEU A 89 13.23 12.79 7.75
N ALA A 90 14.34 12.13 7.43
CA ALA A 90 14.51 10.70 7.67
C ALA A 90 14.39 10.35 9.16
N LEU A 91 15.01 11.14 10.04
CA LEU A 91 14.92 10.96 11.49
C LEU A 91 13.50 11.19 12.01
N ALA A 92 12.80 12.21 11.49
CA ALA A 92 11.42 12.48 11.85
C ALA A 92 10.49 11.32 11.47
N LEU A 93 10.63 10.77 10.26
CA LEU A 93 9.84 9.64 9.79
C LEU A 93 10.13 8.36 10.60
N ALA A 94 11.40 8.07 10.90
CA ALA A 94 11.78 6.94 11.74
C ALA A 94 11.18 7.04 13.16
N SER A 95 11.12 8.26 13.71
CA SER A 95 10.52 8.51 15.03
C SER A 95 9.00 8.31 15.06
N PHE A 96 8.31 8.55 13.94
CA PHE A 96 6.88 8.28 13.80
C PHE A 96 6.57 6.78 13.67
N GLY A 97 7.40 6.02 12.95
CA GLY A 97 7.23 4.57 12.78
C GLY A 97 7.16 3.82 14.10
N HIS A 98 7.96 4.22 15.09
CA HIS A 98 8.01 3.56 16.40
C HIS A 98 6.74 3.77 17.25
N ARG A 99 5.85 4.72 16.91
CA ARG A 99 4.56 4.89 17.62
C ARG A 99 3.45 3.98 17.09
N GLY A 100 3.57 3.49 15.85
CA GLY A 100 2.52 2.70 15.18
C GLY A 100 2.37 1.27 15.68
N ASP A 101 3.45 0.65 16.17
CA ASP A 101 3.42 -0.74 16.67
C ASP A 101 2.43 -0.94 17.83
N ARG A 102 2.23 0.08 18.66
CA ARG A 102 1.28 0.04 19.78
C ARG A 102 -0.20 -0.05 19.37
N TYR A 103 -0.52 0.04 18.08
CA TYR A 103 -1.88 -0.13 17.57
C TYR A 103 -2.13 -1.56 17.08
N GLN A 104 -1.12 -2.25 16.56
CA GLN A 104 -1.26 -3.66 16.14
C GLN A 104 -1.45 -4.59 17.34
N ASP A 105 -0.70 -4.38 18.42
CA ASP A 105 -0.82 -5.21 19.64
C ASP A 105 -2.23 -5.24 20.23
N ARG A 106 -3.00 -4.15 20.05
CA ARG A 106 -4.37 -4.03 20.58
C ARG A 106 -5.43 -4.74 19.74
N ILE A 107 -5.19 -4.96 18.44
CA ILE A 107 -6.14 -5.63 17.54
C ILE A 107 -6.00 -7.15 17.64
N PHE A 108 -4.79 -7.66 17.87
CA PHE A 108 -4.57 -9.10 18.02
C PHE A 108 -4.99 -9.63 19.38
N HIS A 109 -4.81 -8.87 20.46
CA HIS A 109 -5.18 -9.35 21.80
C HIS A 109 -6.68 -9.31 22.11
N GLY A 110 -7.48 -8.55 21.35
CA GLY A 110 -8.94 -8.50 21.54
C GLY A 110 -9.72 -9.64 20.85
N ARG A 111 -9.02 -10.60 20.21
CA ARG A 111 -9.64 -11.71 19.48
C ARG A 111 -9.61 -13.05 20.21
N ASP A 112 -8.92 -13.11 21.35
CA ASP A 112 -8.77 -14.32 22.14
C ASP A 112 -9.85 -14.44 23.25
N ASP A 113 -10.75 -13.45 23.36
CA ASP A 113 -11.73 -13.31 24.44
C ASP A 113 -13.20 -13.64 24.03
N VAL A 114 -13.45 -14.34 22.90
CA VAL A 114 -14.81 -14.76 22.45
C VAL A 114 -14.87 -16.23 22.08
#